data_AF-A0A1V5S4F9-F1
#
_entry.id   AF-A0A1V5S4F9-F1
#
_cell.length_a   1.000
_cell.length_b   1.000
_cell.length_c   1.000
_cell.angle_alpha   90.00
_cell.angle_beta   90.00
_cell.angle_gamma   90.00
#
_symmetry.space_group_name_H-M   'P 1'
#
loop_
_entity.id
_entity.type
_entity.pdbx_description
1 polymer ?
#
loop_
_entity_poly.entity_id
_entity_poly.type
_entity_poly.pdbx_seq_one_letter_code
_entity_poly.pdbx_strand_id
1 'polypeptide(L)'
;MALSYGSQGDEVKKLQKKLNEQGYNLDVDGIYGSQTQSAVKDYQKKNNLSVDGIVGSQTRGSLGYGTPKTTDTAVATKQNNTAAKQPARPTYTESQAVKDSSEAVKKWEVDKPGEYKGSYQEQIDTLLNQILNGEKFSYDVNADALYNQYKDKYIKQGQQAMQDTMGQAAALTGGYGSSYATTAGSQAYQSYLEQLNDIVPQLQEAAYKRYLQEKSGEREALSLLKNFDEMEYARHRDSVSDYWQEGEYLWDKLSDMSDDEWNKFLESSSQFNIDRDYEYKLSEFDYRKAMDALSQENQQQKRKASSEGGSVSSSKGEKTKKEMLELFAKGVYKYPQTYSEFAALTGYSGILTNEEFSKRKWYQEVYGGYKGYLVEMFKKYYMK
;
A
#
# COMPACT_ATOMS: atom_id res chain seq x y z
N MET A 1 -17.01 4.32 -22.94
CA MET A 1 -16.21 3.61 -21.91
C MET A 1 -14.93 4.38 -21.63
N ALA A 2 -14.65 4.65 -20.36
CA ALA A 2 -13.35 5.17 -19.92
C ALA A 2 -12.35 4.01 -19.80
N LEU A 3 -11.06 4.26 -20.02
CA LEU A 3 -10.00 3.28 -19.79
C LEU A 3 -9.32 3.59 -18.45
N SER A 4 -9.17 2.58 -17.61
CA SER A 4 -8.55 2.66 -16.29
C SER A 4 -7.68 1.42 -16.03
N TYR A 5 -6.97 1.41 -14.90
CA TYR A 5 -6.16 0.28 -14.47
C TYR A 5 -6.91 -1.06 -14.57
N GLY A 6 -6.26 -2.06 -15.18
CA GLY A 6 -6.86 -3.36 -15.46
C GLY A 6 -7.68 -3.45 -16.76
N SER A 7 -7.92 -2.32 -17.45
CA SER A 7 -8.50 -2.34 -18.80
C SER A 7 -7.57 -3.04 -19.78
N GLN A 8 -8.13 -3.81 -20.71
CA GLN A 8 -7.36 -4.53 -21.72
C GLN A 8 -8.01 -4.42 -23.10
N GLY A 9 -7.20 -4.54 -24.15
CA GLY A 9 -7.67 -4.63 -25.54
C GLY A 9 -7.16 -3.52 -26.44
N ASP A 10 -7.69 -3.47 -27.66
CA ASP A 10 -7.18 -2.59 -28.73
C ASP A 10 -7.30 -1.10 -28.41
N GLU A 11 -8.27 -0.73 -27.58
CA GLU A 11 -8.42 0.66 -27.14
C GLU A 11 -7.25 1.09 -26.23
N VAL A 12 -6.69 0.18 -25.43
CA VAL A 12 -5.51 0.40 -24.59
C VAL A 12 -4.24 0.45 -25.44
N LYS A 13 -4.12 -0.40 -26.47
CA LYS A 13 -2.98 -0.33 -27.41
C LYS A 13 -2.92 1.02 -28.11
N LYS A 14 -4.06 1.55 -28.55
CA LYS A 14 -4.15 2.87 -29.17
C LYS A 14 -3.75 3.98 -28.18
N LEU A 15 -4.16 3.86 -26.92
CA LEU A 15 -3.76 4.78 -25.85
C LEU A 15 -2.24 4.76 -25.62
N GLN A 16 -1.64 3.57 -25.44
CA GLN A 16 -0.19 3.42 -25.21
C GLN A 16 0.62 4.00 -26.37
N LYS A 17 0.22 3.75 -27.63
CA LYS A 17 0.85 4.38 -28.80
C LYS A 17 0.78 5.91 -28.75
N LYS A 18 -0.38 6.46 -28.39
CA LYS A 18 -0.56 7.92 -28.31
C LYS A 18 0.27 8.54 -27.18
N LEU A 19 0.37 7.88 -26.03
CA LEU A 19 1.27 8.31 -24.97
C LEU A 19 2.72 8.25 -25.45
N ASN A 20 3.13 7.22 -26.19
CA ASN A 20 4.48 7.18 -26.74
C ASN A 20 4.77 8.30 -27.74
N GLU A 21 3.78 8.70 -28.55
CA GLU A 21 3.88 9.89 -29.41
C GLU A 21 4.04 11.20 -28.62
N GLN A 22 3.60 11.24 -27.36
CA GLN A 22 3.79 12.36 -26.43
C GLN A 22 5.13 12.27 -25.66
N GLY A 23 5.99 11.32 -26.00
CA GLY A 23 7.33 11.16 -25.42
C GLY A 23 7.42 10.19 -24.25
N TYR A 24 6.37 9.41 -23.97
CA TYR A 24 6.45 8.29 -23.02
C TYR A 24 7.09 7.06 -23.67
N ASN A 25 7.65 6.13 -22.88
CA ASN A 25 8.31 4.92 -23.39
C ASN A 25 7.65 3.66 -22.80
N LEU A 26 6.41 3.40 -23.24
CA LEU A 26 5.58 2.27 -22.81
C LEU A 26 5.64 1.12 -23.80
N ASP A 27 5.55 -0.11 -23.30
CA ASP A 27 5.25 -1.27 -24.13
C ASP A 27 3.79 -1.24 -24.60
N VAL A 28 3.56 -1.47 -25.90
CA VAL A 28 2.22 -1.48 -26.51
C VAL A 28 1.64 -2.88 -26.47
N ASP A 29 1.43 -3.39 -25.27
CA ASP A 29 0.91 -4.73 -25.00
C ASP A 29 -0.63 -4.79 -25.00
N GLY A 30 -1.30 -3.64 -24.87
CA GLY A 30 -2.75 -3.54 -24.74
C GLY A 30 -3.27 -3.82 -23.34
N ILE A 31 -2.42 -3.76 -22.33
CA ILE A 31 -2.75 -3.94 -20.93
C ILE A 31 -2.55 -2.62 -20.19
N TYR A 32 -3.62 -2.14 -19.55
CA TYR A 32 -3.56 -0.93 -18.75
C TYR A 32 -2.98 -1.29 -17.37
N GLY A 33 -1.66 -1.50 -17.33
CA GLY A 33 -0.88 -1.73 -16.12
C GLY A 33 -0.35 -0.45 -15.47
N SER A 34 0.49 -0.61 -14.44
CA SER A 34 1.03 0.48 -13.62
C SER A 34 1.83 1.50 -14.44
N GLN A 35 2.63 1.04 -15.42
CA GLN A 35 3.40 1.94 -16.28
C GLN A 35 2.49 2.81 -17.16
N THR A 36 1.44 2.22 -17.74
CA THR A 36 0.44 2.95 -18.55
C THR A 36 -0.31 3.96 -17.69
N GLN A 37 -0.68 3.60 -16.46
CA GLN A 37 -1.36 4.50 -15.52
C GLN A 37 -0.47 5.69 -15.12
N SER A 38 0.80 5.44 -14.79
CA SER A 38 1.75 6.50 -14.44
C SER A 38 1.97 7.48 -15.58
N ALA A 39 2.08 6.98 -16.82
CA ALA A 39 2.17 7.83 -18.00
C ALA A 39 0.90 8.65 -18.27
N VAL A 40 -0.29 8.09 -18.00
CA VAL A 40 -1.55 8.83 -18.10
C VAL A 40 -1.65 9.92 -17.03
N LYS A 41 -1.31 9.61 -15.77
CA LYS A 41 -1.29 10.60 -14.68
C LYS A 41 -0.31 11.75 -15.02
N ASP A 42 0.89 11.44 -15.51
CA ASP A 42 1.86 12.48 -15.91
C ASP A 42 1.38 13.29 -17.12
N TYR A 43 0.75 12.65 -18.11
CA TYR A 43 0.15 13.34 -19.25
C TYR A 43 -0.99 14.29 -18.82
N GLN A 44 -1.88 13.83 -17.94
CA GLN A 44 -2.97 14.65 -17.41
C GLN A 44 -2.42 15.87 -16.66
N LYS A 45 -1.38 15.66 -15.85
CA LYS A 45 -0.71 16.73 -15.11
C LYS A 45 -0.08 17.77 -16.04
N LYS A 46 0.61 17.34 -17.10
CA LYS A 46 1.23 18.24 -18.09
C LYS A 46 0.20 19.04 -18.90
N ASN A 47 -1.00 18.51 -19.10
CA ASN A 47 -2.05 19.11 -19.92
C ASN A 47 -3.15 19.81 -19.09
N ASN A 48 -2.91 20.05 -17.79
CA ASN A 48 -3.88 20.66 -16.86
C ASN A 48 -5.25 19.96 -16.84
N LEU A 49 -5.24 18.64 -16.98
CA LEU A 49 -6.43 17.80 -16.86
C LEU A 49 -6.54 17.28 -15.42
N SER A 50 -7.72 16.73 -15.08
CA SER A 50 -7.90 15.95 -13.86
C SER A 50 -6.88 14.80 -13.85
N VAL A 51 -6.02 14.75 -12.82
CA VAL A 51 -4.95 13.75 -12.69
C VAL A 51 -5.48 12.55 -11.89
N ASP A 52 -6.39 11.81 -12.51
CA ASP A 52 -7.07 10.65 -11.91
C ASP A 52 -6.53 9.31 -12.45
N GLY A 53 -5.66 9.34 -13.48
CA GLY A 53 -5.20 8.13 -14.15
C GLY A 53 -6.30 7.43 -14.95
N ILE A 54 -7.44 8.08 -15.19
CA ILE A 54 -8.57 7.56 -15.95
C ILE A 54 -8.67 8.29 -17.29
N VAL A 55 -8.70 7.53 -18.37
CA VAL A 55 -8.82 8.08 -19.72
C VAL A 55 -10.30 8.25 -20.07
N GLY A 56 -10.90 9.28 -19.46
CA GLY A 56 -12.26 9.75 -19.72
C GLY A 56 -12.38 10.62 -20.98
N SER A 57 -13.57 11.18 -21.23
CA SER A 57 -13.85 11.98 -22.45
C SER A 57 -12.90 13.17 -22.63
N GLN A 58 -12.50 13.82 -21.54
CA GLN A 58 -11.55 14.95 -21.55
C GLN A 58 -10.13 14.50 -21.92
N THR A 59 -9.62 13.45 -21.28
CA THR A 59 -8.30 12.86 -21.60
C THR A 59 -8.25 12.31 -23.03
N ARG A 60 -9.33 11.66 -23.49
CA ARG A 60 -9.47 11.18 -24.88
C ARG A 60 -9.48 12.32 -25.89
N GLY A 61 -10.19 13.41 -25.58
CA GLY A 61 -10.22 14.62 -26.41
C GLY A 61 -8.84 15.27 -26.54
N SER A 62 -8.10 15.37 -25.43
CA SER A 62 -6.74 15.92 -25.40
C SER A 62 -5.73 15.08 -26.20
N LEU A 63 -5.84 13.74 -26.13
CA LEU A 63 -4.96 12.80 -26.86
C LEU A 63 -5.31 12.64 -28.36
N GLY A 64 -6.33 13.35 -28.86
CA GLY A 64 -6.78 13.24 -30.25
C GLY A 64 -7.43 11.89 -30.59
N TYR A 65 -8.01 11.22 -29.58
CA TYR A 65 -8.66 9.94 -29.74
C TYR A 65 -10.07 10.12 -30.31
N GLY A 66 -10.24 9.88 -31.61
CA GLY A 66 -11.56 9.85 -32.25
C GLY A 66 -12.47 8.80 -31.58
N THR A 67 -13.65 9.22 -31.14
CA THR A 67 -14.65 8.34 -30.54
C THR A 67 -15.13 7.28 -31.54
N PRO A 68 -15.31 6.01 -31.15
CA PRO A 68 -16.14 5.09 -31.91
C PRO A 68 -17.56 5.64 -31.95
N LYS A 69 -18.04 5.87 -33.17
CA LYS A 69 -19.40 6.28 -33.49
C LYS A 69 -20.29 5.02 -33.44
N THR A 70 -21.16 4.91 -32.44
CA THR A 70 -22.30 3.98 -32.48
C THR A 70 -23.52 4.61 -31.80
N THR A 71 -24.48 5.03 -32.64
CA THR A 71 -25.94 4.77 -32.54
C THR A 71 -26.21 3.43 -31.83
N ASP A 72 -27.19 3.19 -30.96
CA ASP A 72 -28.56 3.69 -30.70
C ASP A 72 -28.80 3.63 -29.16
N THR A 73 -29.83 4.17 -28.50
CA THR A 73 -31.23 4.39 -28.86
C THR A 73 -31.80 5.49 -27.97
N ALA A 74 -32.59 6.39 -28.57
CA ALA A 74 -33.44 7.33 -27.86
C ALA A 74 -34.48 6.58 -27.00
N VAL A 75 -34.60 6.96 -25.72
CA VAL A 75 -35.87 6.87 -25.00
C VAL A 75 -36.15 8.23 -24.38
N ALA A 76 -36.66 9.13 -25.22
CA ALA A 76 -37.57 10.15 -24.76
C ALA A 76 -38.95 9.50 -24.60
N THR A 77 -39.42 9.34 -23.37
CA THR A 77 -40.87 9.29 -23.12
C THR A 77 -41.24 9.96 -21.82
N LYS A 78 -41.89 11.11 -22.01
CA LYS A 78 -43.03 11.65 -21.28
C LYS A 78 -42.82 12.23 -19.88
N GLN A 79 -43.07 13.54 -19.83
CA GLN A 79 -43.61 14.29 -18.71
C GLN A 79 -44.46 13.43 -17.78
N ASN A 80 -44.07 13.40 -16.51
CA ASN A 80 -45.02 13.39 -15.41
C ASN A 80 -44.63 14.51 -14.45
N ASN A 81 -45.51 15.51 -14.35
CA ASN A 81 -45.53 16.45 -13.25
C ASN A 81 -45.58 15.68 -11.94
N THR A 82 -44.47 15.72 -11.20
CA THR A 82 -44.46 15.46 -9.76
C THR A 82 -43.65 16.59 -9.16
N ALA A 83 -44.23 17.28 -8.17
CA ALA A 83 -43.61 18.39 -7.47
C ALA A 83 -42.15 18.08 -7.12
N ALA A 84 -41.23 18.92 -7.61
CA ALA A 84 -39.79 18.72 -7.49
C ALA A 84 -39.38 18.59 -6.02
N LYS A 85 -39.11 17.35 -5.59
CA LYS A 85 -38.23 17.11 -4.43
C LYS A 85 -36.83 17.48 -4.90
N GLN A 86 -36.25 18.53 -4.30
CA GLN A 86 -34.84 18.86 -4.48
C GLN A 86 -33.99 17.60 -4.26
N PRO A 87 -33.04 17.27 -5.14
CA PRO A 87 -32.15 16.14 -4.91
C PRO A 87 -31.40 16.34 -3.57
N ALA A 88 -31.23 15.26 -2.81
CA ALA A 88 -30.47 15.32 -1.57
C ALA A 88 -28.98 15.56 -1.89
N ARG A 89 -28.32 16.42 -1.11
CA ARG A 89 -26.88 16.68 -1.28
C ARG A 89 -26.11 15.37 -1.09
N PRO A 90 -25.19 15.01 -1.99
CA PRO A 90 -24.37 13.81 -1.82
C PRO A 90 -23.52 13.93 -0.54
N THR A 91 -23.47 12.85 0.23
CA THR A 91 -22.66 12.71 1.44
C THR A 91 -21.61 11.62 1.22
N TYR A 92 -20.36 11.88 1.59
CA TYR A 92 -19.30 10.87 1.49
C TYR A 92 -19.51 9.78 2.54
N THR A 93 -19.44 8.53 2.12
CA THR A 93 -19.44 7.36 3.00
C THR A 93 -18.46 6.37 2.40
N GLU A 94 -17.44 6.03 3.18
CA GLU A 94 -16.41 5.08 2.80
C GLU A 94 -17.02 3.70 2.50
N SER A 95 -16.64 3.11 1.36
CA SER A 95 -17.17 1.81 0.98
C SER A 95 -16.59 0.68 1.84
N GLN A 96 -17.22 -0.49 1.77
CA GLN A 96 -16.68 -1.69 2.41
C GLN A 96 -15.31 -2.09 1.83
N ALA A 97 -15.07 -1.86 0.54
CA ALA A 97 -13.84 -2.26 -0.11
C ALA A 97 -12.64 -1.44 0.41
N VAL A 98 -12.81 -0.14 0.67
CA VAL A 98 -11.77 0.70 1.28
C VAL A 98 -11.51 0.29 2.73
N LYS A 99 -12.57 -0.05 3.49
CA LYS A 99 -12.43 -0.57 4.86
C LYS A 99 -11.67 -1.89 4.90
N ASP A 100 -12.01 -2.83 4.04
CA ASP A 100 -11.34 -4.13 3.95
C ASP A 100 -9.85 -3.95 3.58
N SER A 101 -9.54 -3.04 2.65
CA SER A 101 -8.15 -2.69 2.30
C SER A 101 -7.42 -2.01 3.47
N SER A 102 -8.08 -1.15 4.24
CA SER A 102 -7.51 -0.53 5.44
C SER A 102 -7.23 -1.56 6.53
N GLU A 103 -8.11 -2.54 6.71
CA GLU A 103 -7.90 -3.66 7.63
C GLU A 103 -6.73 -4.56 7.20
N ALA A 104 -6.58 -4.79 5.89
CA ALA A 104 -5.44 -5.54 5.35
C ALA A 104 -4.11 -4.84 5.65
N VAL A 105 -4.03 -3.51 5.49
CA VAL A 105 -2.83 -2.72 5.87
C VAL A 105 -2.55 -2.83 7.38
N LYS A 106 -3.58 -2.71 8.23
CA LYS A 106 -3.41 -2.87 9.69
C LYS A 106 -2.90 -4.25 10.08
N LYS A 107 -3.40 -5.30 9.41
CA LYS A 107 -2.94 -6.67 9.65
C LYS A 107 -1.47 -6.82 9.24
N TRP A 108 -1.11 -6.31 8.07
CA TRP A 108 0.27 -6.27 7.61
C TRP A 108 1.18 -5.57 8.62
N GLU A 109 0.82 -4.40 9.15
CA GLU A 109 1.63 -3.69 10.16
C GLU A 109 1.89 -4.52 11.43
N VAL A 110 0.93 -5.37 11.83
CA VAL A 110 1.03 -6.25 13.00
C VAL A 110 1.95 -7.45 12.72
N ASP A 111 1.91 -7.99 11.50
CA ASP A 111 2.68 -9.17 11.09
C ASP A 111 4.15 -8.83 10.74
N LYS A 112 4.66 -7.68 11.20
CA LYS A 112 6.02 -7.23 10.94
C LYS A 112 7.08 -8.23 11.42
N PRO A 113 7.98 -8.70 10.54
CA PRO A 113 9.08 -9.57 10.93
C PRO A 113 9.96 -8.88 11.98
N GLY A 114 10.26 -9.61 13.06
CA GLY A 114 11.21 -9.19 14.09
C GLY A 114 12.66 -9.30 13.63
N GLU A 115 13.59 -8.93 14.51
CA GLU A 115 15.03 -9.08 14.23
C GLU A 115 15.43 -10.56 14.07
N TYR A 116 16.37 -10.83 13.16
CA TYR A 116 16.96 -12.15 13.00
C TYR A 116 17.71 -12.56 14.27
N LYS A 117 17.33 -13.72 14.83
CA LYS A 117 18.05 -14.37 15.93
C LYS A 117 18.75 -15.58 15.34
N GLY A 118 20.08 -15.51 15.19
CA GLY A 118 20.88 -16.57 14.57
C GLY A 118 20.64 -17.93 15.21
N SER A 119 19.94 -18.82 14.50
CA SER A 119 19.54 -20.14 15.02
C SER A 119 20.73 -21.01 15.37
N TYR A 120 21.88 -20.78 14.72
CA TYR A 120 23.11 -21.52 14.94
C TYR A 120 24.17 -20.71 15.69
N GLN A 121 23.88 -19.46 16.07
CA GLN A 121 24.86 -18.56 16.67
C GLN A 121 25.50 -19.15 17.94
N GLU A 122 24.69 -19.75 18.83
CA GLU A 122 25.20 -20.38 20.05
C GLU A 122 26.12 -21.58 19.76
N GLN A 123 25.78 -22.39 18.76
CA GLN A 123 26.61 -23.53 18.34
C GLN A 123 27.91 -23.06 17.69
N ILE A 124 27.84 -22.01 16.88
CA ILE A 124 29.00 -21.36 16.26
C ILE A 124 29.93 -20.83 17.36
N ASP A 125 29.40 -20.11 18.35
CA ASP A 125 30.19 -19.51 19.43
C ASP A 125 30.84 -20.58 20.32
N THR A 126 30.09 -21.64 20.63
CA THR A 126 30.59 -22.78 21.41
C THR A 126 31.76 -23.48 20.69
N LEU A 127 31.56 -23.82 19.41
CA LEU A 127 32.59 -24.51 18.62
C LEU A 127 33.80 -23.60 18.35
N LEU A 128 33.56 -22.31 18.11
CA LEU A 128 34.63 -21.33 17.95
C LEU A 128 35.47 -21.22 19.22
N ASN A 129 34.84 -21.18 20.39
CA ASN A 129 35.53 -21.18 21.68
C ASN A 129 36.35 -22.47 21.86
N GLN A 130 35.78 -23.64 21.56
CA GLN A 130 36.50 -24.92 21.59
C GLN A 130 37.73 -24.93 20.66
N ILE A 131 37.63 -24.33 19.47
CA ILE A 131 38.75 -24.24 18.53
C ILE A 131 39.84 -23.27 19.03
N LEU A 132 39.43 -22.12 19.59
CA LEU A 132 40.37 -21.08 20.03
C LEU A 132 41.06 -21.42 21.34
N ASN A 133 40.34 -22.03 22.28
CA ASN A 133 40.81 -22.33 23.63
C ASN A 133 41.06 -23.82 23.87
N GLY A 134 40.93 -24.65 22.83
CA GLY A 134 41.16 -26.10 22.92
C GLY A 134 42.61 -26.43 23.30
N GLU A 135 42.78 -27.58 23.95
CA GLU A 135 44.09 -28.05 24.37
C GLU A 135 45.03 -28.25 23.17
N LYS A 136 46.27 -27.79 23.32
CA LYS A 136 47.32 -28.01 22.33
C LYS A 136 47.76 -29.47 22.39
N PHE A 137 48.23 -30.00 21.26
CA PHE A 137 48.75 -31.35 21.20
C PHE A 137 49.82 -31.60 22.28
N SER A 138 49.59 -32.67 23.04
CA SER A 138 50.52 -33.22 24.03
C SER A 138 50.49 -34.74 23.91
N TYR A 139 51.65 -35.38 24.03
CA TYR A 139 51.76 -36.83 23.93
C TYR A 139 52.54 -37.39 25.11
N ASP A 140 51.88 -38.25 25.89
CA ASP A 140 52.50 -39.02 26.96
C ASP A 140 52.57 -40.50 26.54
N VAL A 141 53.78 -40.94 26.23
CA VAL A 141 54.12 -42.32 25.87
C VAL A 141 53.65 -43.32 26.92
N ASN A 142 53.74 -42.99 28.22
CA ASN A 142 53.40 -43.93 29.28
C ASN A 142 51.89 -44.06 29.49
N ALA A 143 51.13 -43.03 29.12
CA ALA A 143 49.66 -43.06 29.12
C ALA A 143 49.10 -43.80 27.90
N ASP A 144 49.91 -44.01 26.85
CA ASP A 144 49.49 -44.68 25.62
C ASP A 144 49.36 -46.21 25.83
N ALA A 145 48.13 -46.72 25.72
CA ALA A 145 47.83 -48.14 25.88
C ALA A 145 48.55 -49.02 24.84
N LEU A 146 48.73 -48.51 23.62
CA LEU A 146 49.38 -49.25 22.53
C LEU A 146 50.90 -49.32 22.77
N TYR A 147 51.51 -48.23 23.27
CA TYR A 147 52.90 -48.26 23.70
C TYR A 147 53.14 -49.28 24.82
N ASN A 148 52.29 -49.29 25.85
CA ASN A 148 52.40 -50.24 26.96
C ASN A 148 52.29 -51.71 26.46
N GLN A 149 51.40 -51.98 25.51
CA GLN A 149 51.27 -53.29 24.89
C GLN A 149 52.55 -53.69 24.11
N TYR A 150 53.13 -52.77 23.34
CA TYR A 150 54.39 -53.03 22.64
C TYR A 150 55.52 -53.25 23.65
N LYS A 151 55.65 -52.40 24.67
CA LYS A 151 56.64 -52.51 25.73
C LYS A 151 56.65 -53.89 26.37
N ASP A 152 55.49 -54.38 26.80
CA ASP A 152 55.38 -55.71 27.43
C ASP A 152 55.77 -56.84 26.46
N LYS A 153 55.36 -56.73 25.20
CA LYS A 153 55.71 -57.69 24.15
C LYS A 153 57.22 -57.72 23.90
N TYR A 154 57.86 -56.56 23.71
CA TYR A 154 59.29 -56.45 23.41
C TYR A 154 60.16 -56.88 24.61
N ILE A 155 59.74 -56.57 25.84
CA ILE A 155 60.43 -57.05 27.05
C ILE A 155 60.37 -58.58 27.12
N LYS A 156 59.19 -59.17 26.91
CA LYS A 156 59.02 -60.63 26.95
C LYS A 156 59.82 -61.33 25.85
N GLN A 157 59.79 -60.81 24.64
CA GLN A 157 60.55 -61.36 23.50
C GLN A 157 62.06 -61.21 23.70
N GLY A 158 62.52 -60.05 24.19
CA GLY A 158 63.92 -59.84 24.52
C GLY A 158 64.41 -60.81 25.58
N GLN A 159 63.63 -61.02 26.66
CA GLN A 159 64.00 -61.97 27.72
C GLN A 159 64.15 -63.40 27.18
N GLN A 160 63.23 -63.81 26.31
CA GLN A 160 63.27 -65.13 25.68
C GLN A 160 64.47 -65.26 24.73
N ALA A 161 64.72 -64.26 23.88
CA ALA A 161 65.87 -64.24 22.99
C ALA A 161 67.21 -64.22 23.74
N MET A 162 67.29 -63.51 24.87
CA MET A 162 68.45 -63.53 25.76
C MET A 162 68.69 -64.94 26.32
N GLN A 163 67.65 -65.61 26.82
CA GLN A 163 67.73 -66.99 27.32
C GLN A 163 68.17 -67.97 26.23
N ASP A 164 67.58 -67.87 25.05
CA ASP A 164 67.90 -68.73 23.91
C ASP A 164 69.36 -68.53 23.46
N THR A 165 69.82 -67.28 23.35
CA THR A 165 71.20 -66.94 22.97
C THR A 165 72.20 -67.40 24.03
N MET A 166 71.89 -67.21 25.31
CA MET A 166 72.71 -67.69 26.42
C MET A 166 72.78 -69.22 26.47
N GLY A 167 71.66 -69.91 26.23
CA GLY A 167 71.59 -71.37 26.19
C GLY A 167 72.40 -71.94 25.03
N GLN A 168 72.31 -71.34 23.84
CA GLN A 168 73.13 -71.72 22.68
C GLN A 168 74.62 -71.47 22.93
N ALA A 169 74.98 -70.31 23.48
CA ALA A 169 76.36 -69.98 23.79
C ALA A 169 76.93 -70.88 24.90
N ALA A 170 76.14 -71.22 25.92
CA ALA A 170 76.54 -72.16 26.98
C ALA A 170 76.70 -73.59 26.47
N ALA A 171 75.88 -74.03 25.51
CA ALA A 171 76.02 -75.32 24.85
C ALA A 171 77.34 -75.41 24.07
N LEU A 172 77.76 -74.31 23.42
CA LEU A 172 79.03 -74.22 22.69
C LEU A 172 80.26 -74.18 23.64
N THR A 173 80.11 -73.68 24.86
CA THR A 173 81.17 -73.61 25.87
C THR A 173 81.21 -74.80 26.84
N GLY A 174 80.45 -75.86 26.57
CA GLY A 174 80.47 -77.09 27.38
C GLY A 174 79.72 -76.99 28.72
N GLY A 175 78.69 -76.15 28.81
CA GLY A 175 77.81 -76.03 29.99
C GLY A 175 78.24 -74.98 31.01
N TYR A 176 79.39 -74.33 30.83
CA TYR A 176 79.81 -73.21 31.67
C TYR A 176 79.30 -71.88 31.11
N GLY A 177 78.53 -71.14 31.91
CA GLY A 177 78.12 -69.78 31.58
C GLY A 177 79.35 -68.90 31.41
N SER A 178 79.59 -68.45 30.16
CA SER A 178 80.75 -67.61 29.84
C SER A 178 80.36 -66.12 29.84
N SER A 179 81.35 -65.25 30.06
CA SER A 179 81.21 -63.79 29.85
C SER A 179 80.76 -63.47 28.41
N TYR A 180 81.06 -64.35 27.46
CA TYR A 180 80.59 -64.26 26.09
C TYR A 180 79.08 -64.53 25.97
N ALA A 181 78.55 -65.59 26.62
CA ALA A 181 77.12 -65.91 26.60
C ALA A 181 76.26 -64.76 27.19
N THR A 182 76.71 -64.19 28.30
CA THR A 182 76.05 -63.02 28.93
C THR A 182 76.10 -61.78 28.04
N THR A 183 77.23 -61.52 27.37
CA THR A 183 77.37 -60.40 26.42
C THR A 183 76.46 -60.59 25.21
N ALA A 184 76.46 -61.77 24.60
CA ALA A 184 75.63 -62.08 23.44
C ALA A 184 74.12 -62.03 23.77
N GLY A 185 73.72 -62.56 24.93
CA GLY A 185 72.35 -62.44 25.41
C GLY A 185 71.92 -61.00 25.70
N SER A 186 72.83 -60.18 26.26
CA SER A 186 72.56 -58.76 26.51
C SER A 186 72.42 -57.97 25.20
N GLN A 187 73.23 -58.27 24.18
CA GLN A 187 73.10 -57.68 22.84
C GLN A 187 71.77 -58.08 22.17
N ALA A 188 71.36 -59.34 22.29
CA ALA A 188 70.07 -59.80 21.78
C ALA A 188 68.91 -59.04 22.45
N TYR A 189 68.94 -58.88 23.78
CA TYR A 189 67.94 -58.09 24.52
C TYR A 189 67.90 -56.62 24.08
N GLN A 190 69.08 -56.00 23.91
CA GLN A 190 69.20 -54.61 23.49
C GLN A 190 68.57 -54.35 22.12
N SER A 191 68.69 -55.27 21.16
CA SER A 191 68.05 -55.13 19.85
C SER A 191 66.52 -55.02 19.93
N TYR A 192 65.87 -55.70 20.88
CA TYR A 192 64.42 -55.57 21.09
C TYR A 192 64.04 -54.25 21.80
N LEU A 193 64.91 -53.72 22.66
CA LEU A 193 64.71 -52.39 23.25
C LEU A 193 64.89 -51.26 22.23
N GLU A 194 65.82 -51.41 21.28
CA GLU A 194 65.99 -50.47 20.16
C GLU A 194 64.73 -50.43 19.29
N GLN A 195 64.18 -51.60 18.94
CA GLN A 195 62.91 -51.69 18.21
C GLN A 195 61.74 -51.01 18.95
N LEU A 196 61.72 -51.09 20.29
CA LEU A 196 60.72 -50.40 21.11
C LEU A 196 60.91 -48.87 21.05
N ASN A 197 62.15 -48.38 21.07
CA ASN A 197 62.45 -46.95 20.94
C ASN A 197 62.04 -46.40 19.56
N ASP A 198 62.14 -47.21 18.50
CA ASP A 198 61.75 -46.82 17.14
C ASP A 198 60.23 -46.70 16.94
N ILE A 199 59.43 -47.31 17.82
CA ILE A 199 57.96 -47.25 17.77
C ILE A 199 57.44 -45.95 18.38
N VAL A 200 58.14 -45.37 19.37
CA VAL A 200 57.70 -44.16 20.07
C VAL A 200 57.44 -42.99 19.10
N PRO A 201 58.36 -42.63 18.18
CA PRO A 201 58.10 -41.59 17.19
C PRO A 201 56.91 -41.88 16.28
N GLN A 202 56.68 -43.15 15.92
CA GLN A 202 55.57 -43.56 15.06
C GLN A 202 54.22 -43.40 15.76
N LEU A 203 54.13 -43.78 17.04
CA LEU A 203 52.93 -43.60 17.84
C LEU A 203 52.63 -42.12 18.08
N GLN A 204 53.66 -41.33 18.39
CA GLN A 204 53.54 -39.88 18.52
C GLN A 204 53.05 -39.23 17.22
N GLU A 205 53.61 -39.63 16.06
CA GLU A 205 53.19 -39.11 14.76
C GLU A 205 51.73 -39.49 14.45
N ALA A 206 51.33 -40.73 14.74
CA ALA A 206 49.96 -41.19 14.56
C ALA A 206 48.99 -40.42 15.46
N ALA A 207 49.34 -40.19 16.73
CA ALA A 207 48.56 -39.37 17.65
C ALA A 207 48.43 -37.92 17.16
N TYR A 208 49.53 -37.34 16.67
CA TYR A 208 49.52 -35.98 16.12
C TYR A 208 48.64 -35.87 14.86
N LYS A 209 48.69 -36.86 13.96
CA LYS A 209 47.81 -36.92 12.79
C LYS A 209 46.33 -36.98 13.17
N ARG A 210 45.98 -37.78 14.18
CA ARG A 210 44.60 -37.84 14.70
C ARG A 210 44.15 -36.50 15.28
N TYR A 211 45.00 -35.86 16.08
CA TYR A 211 44.74 -34.53 16.60
C TYR A 211 44.51 -33.50 15.48
N LEU A 212 45.36 -33.49 14.44
CA LEU A 212 45.19 -32.59 13.30
C LEU A 212 43.89 -32.87 12.54
N GLN A 213 43.54 -34.15 12.35
CA GLN A 213 42.30 -34.55 11.70
C GLN A 213 41.08 -34.06 12.49
N GLU A 214 41.07 -34.24 13.81
CA GLU A 214 40.02 -33.73 14.69
C GLU A 214 39.90 -32.20 14.59
N LYS A 215 41.02 -31.46 14.69
CA LYS A 215 41.03 -30.00 14.53
C LYS A 215 40.60 -29.54 13.15
N SER A 216 40.88 -30.31 12.10
CA SER A 216 40.37 -30.02 10.76
C SER A 216 38.86 -30.23 10.68
N GLY A 217 38.33 -31.29 11.31
CA GLY A 217 36.90 -31.58 11.38
C GLY A 217 36.13 -30.52 12.17
N GLU A 218 36.67 -30.03 13.29
CA GLU A 218 36.07 -28.91 14.05
C GLU A 218 35.94 -27.65 13.17
N ARG A 219 36.98 -27.32 12.39
CA ARG A 219 36.95 -26.15 11.48
C ARG A 219 35.96 -26.32 10.34
N GLU A 220 35.86 -27.52 9.79
CA GLU A 220 34.88 -27.84 8.74
C GLU A 220 33.45 -27.75 9.28
N ALA A 221 33.19 -28.32 10.46
CA ALA A 221 31.91 -28.21 11.16
C ALA A 221 31.53 -26.74 11.43
N LEU A 222 32.49 -25.91 11.87
CA LEU A 222 32.26 -24.48 12.04
C LEU A 222 31.89 -23.79 10.73
N SER A 223 32.57 -24.13 9.63
CA SER A 223 32.24 -23.60 8.31
C SER A 223 30.83 -23.99 7.88
N LEU A 224 30.42 -25.23 8.12
CA LEU A 224 29.07 -25.70 7.79
C LEU A 224 28.00 -24.98 8.62
N LEU A 225 28.21 -24.82 9.93
CA LEU A 225 27.28 -24.09 10.79
C LEU A 225 27.12 -22.62 10.35
N LYS A 226 28.22 -21.95 10.00
CA LYS A 226 28.19 -20.59 9.45
C LYS A 226 27.41 -20.53 8.13
N ASN A 227 27.62 -21.48 7.22
CA ASN A 227 26.88 -21.54 5.97
C ASN A 227 25.36 -21.74 6.22
N PHE A 228 24.98 -22.58 7.18
CA PHE A 228 23.57 -22.77 7.54
C PHE A 228 22.95 -21.50 8.13
N ASP A 229 23.66 -20.79 9.01
CA ASP A 229 23.21 -19.52 9.57
C ASP A 229 23.08 -18.44 8.47
N GLU A 230 24.04 -18.36 7.54
CA GLU A 230 23.98 -17.46 6.39
C GLU A 230 22.78 -17.76 5.49
N MET A 231 22.47 -19.04 5.26
CA MET A 231 21.28 -19.45 4.51
C MET A 231 19.99 -19.06 5.21
N GLU A 232 19.92 -19.16 6.55
CA GLU A 232 18.76 -18.72 7.32
C GLU A 232 18.60 -17.21 7.35
N TYR A 233 19.71 -16.49 7.52
CA TYR A 233 19.72 -15.04 7.39
C TYR A 233 19.25 -14.60 6.00
N ALA A 234 19.68 -15.28 4.94
CA ALA A 234 19.20 -15.01 3.59
C ALA A 234 17.69 -15.22 3.45
N ARG A 235 17.16 -16.36 3.95
CA ARG A 235 15.71 -16.61 3.99
C ARG A 235 14.95 -15.55 4.78
N HIS A 236 15.48 -15.14 5.93
CA HIS A 236 14.88 -14.09 6.74
C HIS A 236 14.87 -12.76 6.00
N ARG A 237 16.00 -12.36 5.39
CA ARG A 237 16.10 -11.15 4.57
C ARG A 237 15.09 -11.16 3.43
N ASP A 238 14.93 -12.30 2.76
CA ASP A 238 13.96 -12.45 1.67
C ASP A 238 12.52 -12.31 2.21
N SER A 239 12.20 -12.92 3.37
CA SER A 239 10.88 -12.74 4.02
C SER A 239 10.61 -11.29 4.43
N VAL A 240 11.64 -10.55 4.86
CA VAL A 240 11.54 -9.12 5.19
C VAL A 240 11.31 -8.32 3.92
N SER A 241 11.98 -8.66 2.81
CA SER A 241 11.75 -8.04 1.51
C SER A 241 10.32 -8.25 1.03
N ASP A 242 9.82 -9.50 1.10
CA ASP A 242 8.45 -9.85 0.72
C ASP A 242 7.43 -9.09 1.56
N TYR A 243 7.67 -8.97 2.87
CA TYR A 243 6.87 -8.14 3.76
C TYR A 243 6.78 -6.68 3.28
N TRP A 244 7.91 -6.05 2.92
CA TRP A 244 7.89 -4.65 2.47
C TRP A 244 7.18 -4.49 1.12
N GLN A 245 7.36 -5.43 0.20
CA GLN A 245 6.67 -5.43 -1.10
C GLN A 245 5.15 -5.59 -0.94
N GLU A 246 4.71 -6.48 -0.05
CA GLU A 246 3.29 -6.63 0.28
C GLU A 246 2.72 -5.34 0.89
N GLY A 247 3.48 -4.71 1.79
CA GLY A 247 3.12 -3.41 2.36
C GLY A 247 2.93 -2.32 1.32
N GLU A 248 3.89 -2.17 0.41
CA GLU A 248 3.82 -1.21 -0.70
C GLU A 248 2.57 -1.45 -1.56
N TYR A 249 2.32 -2.71 -1.93
CA TYR A 249 1.13 -3.09 -2.69
C TYR A 249 -0.18 -2.77 -1.96
N LEU A 250 -0.28 -3.08 -0.66
CA LEU A 250 -1.47 -2.82 0.14
C LEU A 250 -1.75 -1.32 0.29
N TRP A 251 -0.70 -0.52 0.51
CA TRP A 251 -0.79 0.93 0.59
C TRP A 251 -1.22 1.57 -0.73
N ASP A 252 -0.61 1.16 -1.85
CA ASP A 252 -0.99 1.64 -3.18
C ASP A 252 -2.44 1.29 -3.50
N LYS A 253 -2.86 0.05 -3.21
CA LYS A 253 -4.24 -0.39 -3.39
C LYS A 253 -5.22 0.43 -2.55
N LEU A 254 -4.92 0.68 -1.28
CA LEU A 254 -5.76 1.50 -0.40
C LEU A 254 -5.86 2.94 -0.91
N SER A 255 -4.72 3.54 -1.32
CA SER A 255 -4.68 4.89 -1.86
C SER A 255 -5.51 5.01 -3.13
N ASP A 256 -5.27 4.16 -4.12
CA ASP A 256 -5.97 4.20 -5.40
C ASP A 256 -7.49 3.99 -5.22
N MET A 257 -7.91 3.08 -4.32
CA MET A 257 -9.33 2.87 -4.02
C MET A 257 -9.98 4.07 -3.32
N SER A 258 -9.27 4.65 -2.36
CA SER A 258 -9.76 5.83 -1.62
C SER A 258 -9.86 7.04 -2.53
N ASP A 259 -8.87 7.24 -3.41
CA ASP A 259 -8.83 8.33 -4.39
C ASP A 259 -9.95 8.19 -5.44
N ASP A 260 -10.19 6.99 -5.97
CA ASP A 260 -11.29 6.72 -6.91
C ASP A 260 -12.66 7.01 -6.27
N GLU A 261 -12.88 6.56 -5.03
CA GLU A 261 -14.12 6.86 -4.30
C GLU A 261 -14.30 8.34 -4.00
N TRP A 262 -13.23 9.02 -3.59
CA TRP A 262 -13.24 10.44 -3.35
C TRP A 262 -13.53 11.24 -4.62
N ASN A 263 -12.94 10.84 -5.76
CA ASN A 263 -13.18 11.47 -7.06
C ASN A 263 -14.63 11.28 -7.54
N LYS A 264 -15.20 10.07 -7.38
CA LYS A 264 -16.63 9.82 -7.65
C LYS A 264 -17.53 10.69 -6.77
N PHE A 265 -17.19 10.85 -5.50
CA PHE A 265 -17.91 11.75 -4.61
C PHE A 265 -17.82 13.21 -5.08
N LEU A 266 -16.62 13.70 -5.42
CA LEU A 266 -16.43 15.06 -5.95
C LEU A 266 -17.23 15.29 -7.24
N GLU A 267 -17.23 14.32 -8.16
CA GLU A 267 -18.01 14.38 -9.39
C GLU A 267 -19.51 14.45 -9.08
N SER A 268 -20.02 13.59 -8.19
CA SER A 268 -21.42 13.64 -7.76
C SER A 268 -21.81 14.98 -7.12
N SER A 269 -20.90 15.58 -6.34
CA SER A 269 -21.09 16.89 -5.73
C SER A 269 -21.09 18.01 -6.78
N SER A 270 -20.22 17.92 -7.78
CA SER A 270 -20.17 18.87 -8.89
C SER A 270 -21.44 18.80 -9.74
N GLN A 271 -21.88 17.60 -10.13
CA GLN A 271 -23.12 17.38 -10.87
C GLN A 271 -24.33 17.91 -10.10
N PHE A 272 -24.42 17.65 -8.79
CA PHE A 272 -25.46 18.21 -7.94
C PHE A 272 -25.49 19.76 -7.99
N ASN A 273 -24.33 20.42 -8.00
CA ASN A 273 -24.27 21.88 -8.12
C ASN A 273 -24.68 22.37 -9.51
N ILE A 274 -24.35 21.64 -10.57
CA ILE A 274 -24.73 21.93 -11.96
C ILE A 274 -26.25 21.79 -12.14
N ASP A 275 -26.83 20.68 -11.68
CA ASP A 275 -28.27 20.42 -11.73
C ASP A 275 -29.04 21.51 -10.97
N ARG A 276 -28.56 21.88 -9.78
CA ARG A 276 -29.13 22.99 -9.00
C ARG A 276 -29.07 24.33 -9.74
N ASP A 277 -27.96 24.64 -10.41
CA ASP A 277 -27.80 25.87 -11.20
C ASP A 277 -28.71 25.87 -12.43
N TYR A 278 -28.85 24.72 -13.10
CA TYR A 278 -29.76 24.54 -14.21
C TYR A 278 -31.23 24.73 -13.79
N GLU A 279 -31.66 24.10 -12.69
CA GLU A 279 -33.01 24.30 -12.13
C GLU A 279 -33.26 25.77 -11.78
N TYR A 280 -32.26 26.45 -11.22
CA TYR A 280 -32.35 27.87 -10.92
C TYR A 280 -32.56 28.72 -12.19
N LYS A 281 -31.77 28.47 -13.25
CA LYS A 281 -31.90 29.15 -14.55
C LYS A 281 -33.22 28.86 -15.24
N LEU A 282 -33.73 27.63 -15.17
CA LEU A 282 -35.03 27.26 -15.72
C LEU A 282 -36.15 28.03 -15.01
N SER A 283 -36.09 28.11 -13.68
CA SER A 283 -37.02 28.90 -12.88
C SER A 283 -36.95 30.39 -13.22
N GLU A 284 -35.78 30.95 -13.46
CA GLU A 284 -35.63 32.36 -13.91
C GLU A 284 -36.24 32.58 -15.29
N PHE A 285 -36.04 31.64 -16.23
CA PHE A 285 -36.64 31.71 -17.56
C PHE A 285 -38.16 31.67 -17.51
N ASP A 286 -38.73 30.74 -16.75
CA ASP A 286 -40.18 30.63 -16.56
C ASP A 286 -40.76 31.88 -15.90
N TYR A 287 -40.05 32.46 -14.93
CA TYR A 287 -40.42 33.73 -14.31
C TYR A 287 -40.43 34.88 -15.32
N ARG A 288 -39.39 35.01 -16.14
CA ARG A 288 -39.33 36.04 -17.20
C ARG A 288 -40.46 35.87 -18.22
N LYS A 289 -40.72 34.65 -18.66
CA LYS A 289 -41.82 34.33 -19.57
C LYS A 289 -43.18 34.72 -19.00
N ALA A 290 -43.41 34.46 -17.70
CA ALA A 290 -44.64 34.86 -17.02
C ALA A 290 -44.78 36.38 -16.93
N MET A 291 -43.70 37.10 -16.64
CA MET A 291 -43.68 38.56 -16.59
C MET A 291 -43.95 39.20 -17.96
N ASP A 292 -43.36 38.66 -19.03
CA ASP A 292 -43.59 39.13 -20.40
C ASP A 292 -45.05 38.90 -20.84
N ALA A 293 -45.63 37.75 -20.51
CA ALA A 293 -47.04 37.46 -20.77
C ALA A 293 -47.97 38.45 -20.05
N LEU A 294 -47.70 38.74 -18.78
CA LEU A 294 -48.48 39.71 -17.99
C LEU A 294 -48.36 41.13 -18.55
N SER A 295 -47.17 41.52 -19.04
CA SER A 295 -46.93 42.81 -19.70
C SER A 295 -47.74 42.93 -20.99
N GLN A 296 -47.75 41.89 -21.82
CA GLN A 296 -48.54 41.84 -23.06
C GLN A 296 -50.04 41.93 -22.78
N GLU A 297 -50.53 41.22 -21.77
CA GLU A 297 -51.93 41.28 -21.36
C GLU A 297 -52.33 42.69 -20.89
N ASN A 298 -51.52 43.33 -20.05
CA ASN A 298 -51.75 44.71 -19.63
C ASN A 298 -51.75 45.69 -20.81
N GLN A 299 -50.88 45.49 -21.80
CA GLN A 299 -50.90 46.30 -23.02
C GLN A 299 -52.17 46.05 -23.85
N GLN A 300 -52.64 44.80 -23.96
CA GLN A 300 -53.90 44.49 -24.63
C GLN A 300 -55.10 45.11 -23.91
N GLN A 301 -55.13 45.06 -22.58
CA GLN A 301 -56.18 45.71 -21.78
C GLN A 301 -56.17 47.23 -21.98
N LYS A 302 -54.99 47.88 -21.99
CA LYS A 302 -54.86 49.31 -22.31
C LYS A 302 -55.33 49.63 -23.73
N ARG A 303 -55.01 48.80 -24.72
CA ARG A 303 -55.48 48.97 -26.11
C ARG A 303 -57.00 48.82 -26.21
N LYS A 304 -57.60 47.83 -25.54
CA LYS A 304 -59.06 47.64 -25.46
C LYS A 304 -59.75 48.83 -24.78
N ALA A 305 -59.19 49.31 -23.67
CA ALA A 305 -59.65 50.52 -22.99
C ALA A 305 -59.45 51.81 -23.82
N SER A 306 -58.58 51.79 -24.84
CA SER A 306 -58.41 52.91 -25.79
C SER A 306 -59.35 52.82 -27.00
N SER A 307 -59.85 51.62 -27.34
CA SER A 307 -60.82 51.41 -28.42
C SER A 307 -62.28 51.54 -27.96
N GLU A 308 -62.55 51.30 -26.68
CA GLU A 308 -63.84 51.58 -26.05
C GLU A 308 -63.75 52.96 -25.39
N GLY A 309 -64.26 53.99 -26.06
CA GLY A 309 -64.18 55.37 -25.58
C GLY A 309 -64.75 55.54 -24.17
N GLY A 310 -63.85 55.71 -23.19
CA GLY A 310 -64.20 56.03 -21.81
C GLY A 310 -62.95 56.43 -21.02
N SER A 311 -62.90 57.68 -20.56
CA SER A 311 -61.81 58.23 -19.76
C SER A 311 -61.63 57.47 -18.45
N VAL A 312 -60.44 56.93 -18.20
CA VAL A 312 -60.01 56.55 -16.84
C VAL A 312 -58.56 57.00 -16.61
N SER A 313 -58.43 57.87 -15.61
CA SER A 313 -57.22 58.35 -14.95
C SER A 313 -56.19 57.23 -14.72
N SER A 314 -55.01 57.33 -15.34
CA SER A 314 -53.87 56.46 -15.00
C SER A 314 -53.02 57.14 -13.93
N SER A 315 -53.40 56.88 -12.67
CA SER A 315 -52.49 57.00 -11.52
C SER A 315 -51.28 56.11 -11.76
N LYS A 316 -50.09 56.67 -11.53
CA LYS A 316 -48.82 55.96 -11.47
C LYS A 316 -48.90 54.80 -10.47
N GLY A 317 -48.11 53.77 -10.76
CA GLY A 317 -48.22 52.44 -10.20
C GLY A 317 -48.05 52.33 -8.69
N GLU A 318 -48.89 51.50 -8.13
CA GLU A 318 -48.69 50.66 -6.95
C GLU A 318 -49.88 49.69 -6.99
N LYS A 319 -49.64 48.40 -7.30
CA LYS A 319 -50.70 47.40 -7.13
C LYS A 319 -51.02 47.37 -5.65
N THR A 320 -52.29 47.53 -5.30
CA THR A 320 -52.68 47.67 -3.89
C THR A 320 -52.39 46.37 -3.14
N LYS A 321 -52.00 46.47 -1.86
CA LYS A 321 -51.69 45.35 -0.95
C LYS A 321 -52.68 44.17 -1.02
N LYS A 322 -53.96 44.49 -1.28
CA LYS A 322 -55.05 43.51 -1.43
C LYS A 322 -54.97 42.67 -2.71
N GLU A 323 -54.54 43.26 -3.83
CA GLU A 323 -54.39 42.57 -5.11
C GLU A 323 -53.20 41.61 -5.10
N MET A 324 -52.10 41.99 -4.44
CA MET A 324 -50.94 41.10 -4.27
C MET A 324 -51.28 39.89 -3.41
N LEU A 325 -52.04 40.07 -2.32
CA LEU A 325 -52.49 38.95 -1.47
C LEU A 325 -53.40 37.96 -2.22
N GLU A 326 -54.30 38.45 -3.07
CA GLU A 326 -55.13 37.57 -3.90
C GLU A 326 -54.30 36.76 -4.90
N LEU A 327 -53.25 37.35 -5.46
CA LEU A 327 -52.36 36.66 -6.40
C LEU A 327 -51.50 35.59 -5.69
N PHE A 328 -51.11 35.82 -4.44
CA PHE A 328 -50.47 34.79 -3.60
C PHE A 328 -51.43 33.66 -3.22
N ALA A 329 -52.66 33.99 -2.81
CA ALA A 329 -53.68 33.00 -2.43
C ALA A 329 -54.15 32.13 -3.62
N LYS A 330 -54.16 32.69 -4.82
CA LYS A 330 -54.45 31.99 -6.08
C LYS A 330 -53.24 31.19 -6.61
N GLY A 331 -52.10 31.20 -5.92
CA GLY A 331 -50.87 30.48 -6.32
C GLY A 331 -50.16 31.06 -7.54
N VAL A 332 -50.57 32.23 -7.99
CA VAL A 332 -50.08 32.89 -9.22
C VAL A 332 -48.77 33.65 -8.94
N TYR A 333 -48.50 34.03 -7.69
CA TYR A 333 -47.29 34.74 -7.28
C TYR A 333 -46.53 33.99 -6.18
N LYS A 334 -45.21 33.87 -6.30
CA LYS A 334 -44.34 33.11 -5.36
C LYS A 334 -43.67 34.05 -4.35
N TYR A 335 -43.47 33.56 -3.12
CA TYR A 335 -42.84 34.34 -2.04
C TYR A 335 -41.40 34.71 -2.41
N PRO A 336 -40.87 35.86 -1.95
CA PRO A 336 -39.52 36.28 -2.28
C PRO A 336 -38.51 35.21 -1.83
N GLN A 337 -37.69 34.76 -2.78
CA GLN A 337 -36.66 33.76 -2.57
C GLN A 337 -35.28 34.40 -2.35
N THR A 338 -35.13 35.66 -2.75
CA THR A 338 -33.90 36.45 -2.62
C THR A 338 -34.15 37.80 -1.96
N TYR A 339 -33.10 38.42 -1.42
CA TYR A 339 -33.22 39.75 -0.78
C TYR A 339 -33.51 40.86 -1.79
N SER A 340 -33.00 40.73 -3.02
CA SER A 340 -33.30 41.67 -4.10
C SER A 340 -34.77 41.60 -4.51
N GLU A 341 -35.36 40.40 -4.59
CA GLU A 341 -36.81 40.23 -4.80
C GLU A 341 -37.63 40.82 -3.64
N PHE A 342 -37.21 40.57 -2.39
CA PHE A 342 -37.85 41.16 -1.23
C PHE A 342 -37.82 42.70 -1.28
N ALA A 343 -36.67 43.30 -1.56
CA ALA A 343 -36.52 44.75 -1.63
C ALA A 343 -37.30 45.36 -2.80
N ALA A 344 -37.34 44.68 -3.96
CA ALA A 344 -38.11 45.11 -5.12
C ALA A 344 -39.63 45.02 -4.87
N LEU A 345 -40.08 43.99 -4.13
CA LEU A 345 -41.49 43.77 -3.85
C LEU A 345 -42.02 44.65 -2.73
N THR A 346 -41.18 44.95 -1.75
CA THR A 346 -41.61 45.69 -0.56
C THR A 346 -41.24 47.18 -0.60
N GLY A 347 -40.33 47.58 -1.50
CA GLY A 347 -39.75 48.91 -1.52
C GLY A 347 -38.77 49.17 -0.36
N TYR A 348 -38.59 48.22 0.54
CA TYR A 348 -37.74 48.35 1.72
C TYR A 348 -36.38 47.71 1.47
N SER A 349 -35.40 48.56 1.15
CA SER A 349 -34.01 48.16 0.95
C SER A 349 -33.16 48.18 2.23
N GLY A 350 -33.64 48.83 3.31
CA GLY A 350 -32.87 49.11 4.53
C GLY A 350 -33.41 48.52 5.84
N ILE A 351 -34.34 47.55 5.81
CA ILE A 351 -35.05 47.12 7.04
C ILE A 351 -34.29 46.14 7.92
N LEU A 352 -33.14 45.58 7.51
CA LEU A 352 -32.32 44.84 8.47
C LEU A 352 -31.54 45.83 9.35
N THR A 353 -32.25 46.44 10.31
CA THR A 353 -31.59 47.06 11.46
C THR A 353 -30.55 46.08 12.02
N ASN A 354 -29.45 46.58 12.56
CA ASN A 354 -28.37 45.71 13.09
C ASN A 354 -28.89 44.64 14.07
N GLU A 355 -30.03 44.90 14.72
CA GLU A 355 -30.72 43.97 15.60
C GLU A 355 -31.43 42.80 14.89
N GLU A 356 -31.94 42.99 13.66
CA GLU A 356 -32.55 41.91 12.87
C GLU A 356 -31.49 41.14 12.08
N PHE A 357 -30.43 41.82 11.62
CA PHE A 357 -29.30 41.16 10.96
C PHE A 357 -28.58 40.19 11.89
N SER A 358 -28.43 40.55 13.17
CA SER A 358 -27.81 39.69 14.19
C SER A 358 -28.63 38.44 14.52
N LYS A 359 -29.95 38.47 14.33
CA LYS A 359 -30.85 37.32 14.54
C LYS A 359 -30.99 36.42 13.30
N ARG A 360 -30.47 36.83 12.13
CA ARG A 360 -30.59 36.11 10.84
C ARG A 360 -30.18 34.65 10.91
N LYS A 361 -29.08 34.33 11.60
CA LYS A 361 -28.58 32.95 11.70
C LYS A 361 -29.56 32.05 12.47
N TRP A 362 -30.13 32.53 13.57
CA TRP A 362 -31.14 31.81 14.34
C TRP A 362 -32.43 31.61 13.54
N TYR A 363 -32.91 32.64 12.83
CA TYR A 363 -34.09 32.51 11.98
C TYR A 363 -33.87 31.56 10.79
N GLN A 364 -32.67 31.52 10.21
CA GLN A 364 -32.33 30.56 9.18
C GLN A 364 -32.34 29.13 9.72
N GLU A 365 -31.94 28.89 10.96
CA GLU A 365 -31.98 27.57 11.59
C GLU A 365 -33.43 27.14 11.91
N VAL A 366 -34.28 28.05 12.41
CA VAL A 366 -35.67 27.76 12.79
C VAL A 366 -36.59 27.56 11.58
N TYR A 367 -36.43 28.36 10.53
CA TYR A 367 -37.34 28.38 9.37
C TYR A 367 -36.77 27.65 8.14
N GLY A 368 -35.81 26.75 8.34
CA GLY A 368 -35.30 25.87 7.29
C GLY A 368 -34.48 26.58 6.20
N GLY A 369 -33.81 27.68 6.55
CA GLY A 369 -32.84 28.37 5.72
C GLY A 369 -33.21 29.81 5.35
N TYR A 370 -32.40 30.41 4.48
CA TYR A 370 -32.52 31.83 4.13
C TYR A 370 -33.82 32.18 3.39
N LYS A 371 -34.36 31.25 2.61
CA LYS A 371 -35.64 31.42 1.90
C LYS A 371 -36.82 31.50 2.87
N GLY A 372 -36.86 30.63 3.89
CA GLY A 372 -37.90 30.67 4.93
C GLY A 372 -37.85 31.96 5.75
N TYR A 373 -36.64 32.44 6.06
CA TYR A 373 -36.45 33.73 6.69
C TYR A 373 -37.03 34.91 5.89
N LEU A 374 -36.79 34.96 4.56
CA LEU A 374 -37.31 36.03 3.70
C LEU A 374 -38.84 36.01 3.58
N VAL A 375 -39.44 34.81 3.57
CA VAL A 375 -40.90 34.63 3.57
C VAL A 375 -41.53 35.21 4.84
N GLU A 376 -40.95 34.91 6.00
CA GLU A 376 -41.47 35.42 7.28
C GLU A 376 -41.25 36.93 7.45
N MET A 377 -40.11 37.45 6.99
CA MET A 377 -39.86 38.89 6.95
C MET A 377 -40.85 39.61 6.02
N PHE A 378 -41.19 39.02 4.87
CA PHE A 378 -42.20 39.55 3.96
C PHE A 378 -43.59 39.59 4.60
N LYS A 379 -43.99 38.53 5.31
CA LYS A 379 -45.22 38.52 6.12
C LYS A 379 -45.20 39.61 7.20
N LYS A 380 -44.09 39.76 7.92
CA LYS A 380 -43.98 40.69 9.06
C LYS A 380 -44.04 42.16 8.64
N TYR A 381 -43.38 42.54 7.55
CA TYR A 381 -43.19 43.95 7.16
C TYR A 381 -44.11 44.43 6.03
N TYR A 382 -44.62 43.52 5.20
CA TYR A 382 -45.47 43.87 4.07
C TYR A 382 -46.94 43.42 4.24
N MET A 383 -47.22 42.39 5.07
CA MET A 383 -48.59 41.94 5.33
C MET A 383 -49.24 42.47 6.62
N LYS A 384 -48.49 43.06 7.56
CA LYS A 384 -49.08 43.92 8.62
C LYS A 384 -49.61 45.18 7.99
#